data_AF-M5SZ25-F1
#
_entry.id   AF-M5SZ25-F1
#
_cell.length_a   1.000
_cell.length_b   1.000
_cell.length_c   1.000
_cell.angle_alpha   90.00
_cell.angle_beta   90.00
_cell.angle_gamma   90.00
#
_symmetry.space_group_name_H-M   'P 1'
#
loop_
_entity.id
_entity.type
_entity.pdbx_description
1 polymer ?
#
loop_
_entity_poly.entity_id
_entity_poly.type
_entity_poly.pdbx_seq_one_letter_code
_entity_poly.pdbx_strand_id
1 'polypeptide(L)'
;MPLIDLHAAPNESMRRWFGLSLGIVLAILAIVAAPAGMFRRAIFVVAVLVVGVYYLSPRTQLPIIRGWQWITFPIAWLVGHFLFGMVFFGIITPLGFLLRLFGHDPLNLRRENHVQSAWEGNACAKGVGDDDPTRYFKQF
;
A
#
# COMPACT_ATOMS: atom_id res chain seq x y z
N MET A 1 -13.23 -2.26 9.20
CA MET A 1 -11.85 -1.99 9.64
C MET A 1 -11.28 -0.89 8.76
N PRO A 2 -10.95 0.31 9.30
CA PRO A 2 -10.14 1.25 8.53
C PRO A 2 -8.78 0.61 8.24
N LEU A 3 -8.34 0.62 6.99
CA LEU A 3 -7.13 -0.06 6.51
C LEU A 3 -5.83 0.59 7.04
N ILE A 4 -5.93 1.80 7.59
CA ILE A 4 -4.83 2.59 8.17
C ILE A 4 -5.32 3.16 9.51
N ASP A 5 -4.71 2.72 10.61
CA ASP A 5 -4.97 3.29 11.93
C ASP A 5 -4.01 4.47 12.19
N LEU A 6 -4.49 5.69 11.96
CA LEU A 6 -3.76 6.93 12.25
C LEU A 6 -3.68 7.25 13.75
N HIS A 7 -4.43 6.53 14.60
CA HIS A 7 -4.48 6.74 16.04
C HIS A 7 -3.56 5.80 16.83
N ALA A 8 -3.13 4.70 16.21
CA ALA A 8 -2.17 3.75 16.79
C ALA A 8 -0.93 4.45 17.36
N ALA A 9 -0.46 3.97 18.51
CA ALA A 9 0.73 4.51 19.15
C ALA A 9 1.96 4.28 18.26
N PRO A 10 2.76 5.33 17.96
CA PRO A 10 4.00 5.17 17.22
C PRO A 10 4.96 4.17 17.89
N ASN A 11 5.55 3.27 17.09
CA ASN A 11 6.64 2.40 17.55
C ASN A 11 7.79 3.24 18.12
N GLU A 12 8.53 2.71 19.11
CA GLU A 12 9.69 3.37 19.69
C GLU A 12 10.76 3.72 18.65
N SER A 13 11.02 2.82 17.71
CA SER A 13 11.97 3.05 16.62
C SER A 13 11.54 4.25 15.76
N MET A 14 10.26 4.32 15.41
CA MET A 14 9.69 5.44 14.65
C MET A 14 9.85 6.74 15.43
N ARG A 15 9.53 6.78 16.72
CA ARG A 15 9.71 7.99 17.54
C ARG A 15 11.17 8.45 17.60
N ARG A 16 12.13 7.52 17.66
CA ARG A 16 13.56 7.87 17.74
C ARG A 16 14.08 8.47 16.42
N TRP A 17 13.69 7.90 15.28
CA TRP A 17 14.27 8.25 13.97
C TRP A 17 13.47 9.28 13.17
N PHE A 18 12.19 9.48 13.49
CA PHE A 18 11.31 10.34 12.70
C PHE A 18 11.76 11.81 12.63
N GLY A 19 12.25 12.37 13.74
CA GLY A 19 12.75 13.75 13.75
C GLY A 19 13.92 13.94 12.77
N LEU A 20 14.89 13.02 12.82
CA LEU A 20 16.02 13.02 11.91
C LEU A 20 15.59 12.84 10.45
N SER A 21 14.69 11.89 10.17
CA SER A 21 14.23 11.65 8.79
C SER A 21 13.48 12.85 8.23
N LEU A 22 12.60 13.49 9.02
CA LEU A 22 11.89 14.70 8.64
C LEU A 22 12.87 15.86 8.37
N GLY A 23 13.88 16.04 9.23
CA GLY A 23 14.93 17.02 9.04
C GLY A 23 15.72 16.82 7.75
N ILE A 24 16.10 15.58 7.44
CA ILE A 24 16.80 15.22 6.19
C ILE A 24 15.92 15.53 4.96
N VAL A 25 14.64 15.16 4.99
CA VAL A 25 13.70 15.45 3.89
C VAL A 25 13.59 16.96 3.65
N LEU A 26 13.46 17.77 4.71
CA LEU A 26 13.41 19.23 4.59
C LEU A 26 14.73 19.80 4.05
N ALA A 27 15.88 19.26 4.46
CA ALA A 27 17.18 19.68 3.94
C ALA A 27 17.33 19.35 2.44
N ILE A 28 16.92 18.16 2.01
CA ILE A 28 16.92 17.79 0.58
C ILE A 28 16.01 18.73 -0.20
N LEU A 29 14.81 19.02 0.32
CA LEU A 29 13.86 19.94 -0.32
C LEU A 29 14.45 21.36 -0.45
N ALA A 30 15.18 21.84 0.56
CA ALA A 30 15.86 23.14 0.51
C ALA A 30 16.95 23.19 -0.57
N ILE A 31 17.66 22.08 -0.81
CA ILE A 31 18.74 22.02 -1.79
C ILE A 31 18.19 21.92 -3.21
N VAL A 32 17.21 21.03 -3.43
CA VAL A 32 16.72 20.66 -4.77
C VAL A 32 15.65 21.62 -5.27
N ALA A 33 14.68 21.99 -4.42
CA ALA A 33 13.49 22.72 -4.86
C ALA A 33 13.55 24.22 -4.58
N ALA A 34 14.32 24.67 -3.59
CA ALA A 34 14.34 26.08 -3.22
C ALA A 34 15.39 26.88 -4.03
N PRO A 35 15.01 28.02 -4.63
CA PRO A 35 15.96 28.91 -5.28
C PRO A 35 17.01 29.39 -4.28
N ALA A 36 18.24 29.59 -4.76
CA ALA A 36 19.33 30.07 -3.93
C ALA A 36 18.98 31.45 -3.33
N GLY A 37 19.21 31.62 -2.03
CA GLY A 37 18.93 32.88 -1.32
C GLY A 37 18.17 32.69 -0.01
N MET A 38 17.32 33.66 0.33
CA MET A 38 16.61 33.74 1.61
C MET A 38 15.67 32.54 1.82
N PHE A 39 14.95 32.09 0.79
CA PHE A 39 14.03 30.95 0.88
C PHE A 39 14.73 29.65 1.28
N ARG A 40 15.88 29.34 0.66
CA ARG A 40 16.69 28.17 1.03
C ARG A 40 17.13 28.23 2.49
N ARG A 41 17.64 29.37 2.95
CA ARG A 41 18.05 29.57 4.36
C ARG A 41 16.88 29.42 5.32
N ALA A 42 15.72 29.98 4.98
CA ALA A 42 14.51 29.86 5.78
C ALA A 42 14.11 28.38 5.96
N ILE A 43 14.11 27.58 4.89
CA ILE A 43 13.78 26.15 4.97
C ILE A 43 14.79 25.40 5.83
N PHE A 44 16.10 25.69 5.71
CA PHE A 44 17.13 25.10 6.57
C PHE A 44 16.92 25.45 8.05
N VAL A 45 16.62 26.72 8.35
CA VAL A 45 16.34 27.15 9.72
C VAL A 45 15.10 26.43 10.26
N VAL A 46 14.03 26.33 9.47
CA VAL A 46 12.84 25.57 9.85
C VAL A 46 13.16 24.10 10.08
N ALA A 47 13.98 23.47 9.24
CA ALA A 47 14.40 22.08 9.41
C ALA A 47 15.13 21.86 10.75
N VAL A 48 16.10 22.72 11.07
CA VAL A 48 16.85 22.66 12.34
C VAL A 48 15.93 22.92 13.53
N LEU A 49 15.03 23.89 13.43
CA LEU A 49 14.07 24.20 14.49
C LEU A 49 13.10 23.03 14.74
N VAL A 50 12.55 22.43 13.69
CA VAL A 50 11.64 21.28 13.81
C VAL A 50 12.35 20.11 14.47
N VAL A 51 13.58 19.79 14.05
CA VAL A 51 14.39 18.73 14.67
C VAL A 51 14.68 19.07 16.14
N GLY A 52 15.08 20.31 16.43
CA GLY A 52 15.35 20.77 17.79
C GLY A 52 14.14 20.64 18.71
N VAL A 53 12.97 21.15 18.28
CA VAL A 53 11.70 21.07 19.01
C VAL A 53 11.23 19.62 19.18
N TYR A 54 11.48 18.76 18.20
CA TYR A 54 11.12 17.34 18.26
C TYR A 54 11.92 16.56 19.31
N TYR A 55 13.21 16.87 19.47
CA TYR A 55 14.08 16.18 20.43
C TYR A 55 14.14 16.86 21.81
N LEU A 56 13.71 18.13 21.94
CA LEU A 56 13.69 18.85 23.22
C LEU A 56 12.70 18.26 24.23
N SER A 57 11.59 17.68 23.76
CA SER A 57 10.58 17.12 24.64
C SER A 57 9.92 15.88 24.04
N PRO A 58 9.76 14.78 24.79
CA PRO A 58 9.03 13.60 24.31
C PRO A 58 7.54 13.91 24.07
N ARG A 59 7.00 14.98 24.67
CA ARG A 59 5.60 15.39 24.51
C ARG A 59 5.29 15.98 23.13
N THR A 60 6.28 16.59 22.46
CA THR A 60 6.10 17.22 21.13
C THR A 60 6.17 16.21 19.99
N GLN A 61 6.74 15.03 20.22
CA GLN A 61 6.92 14.01 19.18
C GLN A 61 5.60 13.51 18.59
N LEU A 62 4.64 13.18 19.46
CA LEU A 62 3.35 12.63 19.04
C LEU A 62 2.54 13.59 18.15
N PRO A 63 2.34 14.88 18.52
CA PRO A 63 1.60 15.80 17.65
C PRO A 63 2.33 16.08 16.33
N ILE A 64 3.67 16.13 16.31
CA ILE A 64 4.44 16.34 15.08
C ILE A 64 4.29 15.15 14.13
N ILE A 65 4.45 13.91 14.63
CA ILE A 65 4.26 12.70 13.82
C ILE A 65 2.84 12.65 13.26
N ARG A 66 1.83 12.88 14.09
CA ARG A 66 0.43 12.85 13.66
C ARG A 66 0.12 13.95 12.65
N GLY A 67 0.56 15.18 12.90
CA GLY A 67 0.38 16.28 11.95
C GLY A 67 0.99 15.96 10.59
N TRP A 68 2.19 15.38 10.58
CA TRP A 68 2.82 14.91 9.34
C TRP A 68 2.06 13.78 8.64
N GLN A 69 1.56 12.79 9.39
CA GLN A 69 0.73 11.72 8.82
C GLN A 69 -0.56 12.27 8.19
N TRP A 70 -1.22 13.24 8.84
CA TRP A 70 -2.40 13.89 8.29
C TRP A 70 -2.12 14.62 6.97
N ILE A 71 -0.97 15.30 6.87
CA ILE A 71 -0.55 16.00 5.65
C ILE A 71 -0.19 15.01 4.53
N THR A 72 0.50 13.92 4.86
CA THR A 72 0.99 12.96 3.86
C THR A 72 -0.06 11.92 3.46
N PHE A 73 -1.11 11.73 4.26
CA PHE A 73 -2.16 10.74 4.00
C PHE A 73 -2.88 10.94 2.65
N PRO A 74 -3.37 12.14 2.28
CA PRO A 74 -4.02 12.34 0.98
C PRO A 74 -3.07 12.06 -0.20
N ILE A 75 -1.78 12.36 -0.05
CA ILE A 75 -0.75 12.09 -1.06
C ILE A 75 -0.57 10.59 -1.21
N ALA A 76 -0.39 9.87 -0.09
CA ALA A 76 -0.23 8.43 -0.09
C ALA A 76 -1.46 7.72 -0.66
N TRP A 77 -2.67 8.18 -0.30
CA TRP A 77 -3.92 7.69 -0.85
C TRP A 77 -3.97 7.87 -2.36
N LEU A 78 -3.69 9.08 -2.87
CA LEU A 78 -3.72 9.38 -4.29
C LEU A 78 -2.71 8.55 -5.07
N VAL A 79 -1.45 8.50 -4.60
CA VAL A 79 -0.38 7.71 -5.23
C VAL A 79 -0.72 6.23 -5.22
N GLY A 80 -1.28 5.70 -4.13
CA GLY A 80 -1.73 4.32 -4.04
C GLY A 80 -2.79 3.99 -5.09
N HIS A 81 -3.86 4.78 -5.18
CA HIS A 81 -4.94 4.57 -6.16
C HIS A 81 -4.43 4.71 -7.59
N PHE A 82 -3.57 5.71 -7.83
CA PHE A 82 -2.97 5.91 -9.13
C PHE A 82 -2.08 4.74 -9.55
N LEU A 83 -1.22 4.26 -8.65
CA LEU A 83 -0.35 3.12 -8.92
C LEU A 83 -1.16 1.84 -9.18
N PHE A 84 -2.17 1.55 -8.36
CA PHE A 84 -3.05 0.41 -8.58
C PHE A 84 -3.82 0.53 -9.90
N GLY A 85 -4.35 1.70 -10.22
CA GLY A 85 -5.00 1.97 -11.50
C GLY A 85 -4.05 1.76 -12.66
N MET A 86 -2.83 2.30 -12.59
CA MET A 86 -1.82 2.18 -13.63
C MET A 86 -1.40 0.72 -13.85
N VAL A 87 -1.16 -0.06 -12.79
CA VAL A 87 -0.81 -1.48 -12.91
C VAL A 87 -2.00 -2.27 -13.47
N PHE A 88 -3.20 -2.02 -12.96
CA PHE A 88 -4.38 -2.75 -13.39
C PHE A 88 -4.72 -2.48 -14.86
N PHE A 89 -4.79 -1.21 -15.27
CA PHE A 89 -5.17 -0.84 -16.64
C PHE A 89 -3.99 -0.87 -17.62
N GLY A 90 -2.76 -0.66 -17.15
CA GLY A 90 -1.57 -0.64 -18.00
C GLY A 90 -0.92 -2.01 -18.20
N ILE A 91 -1.08 -2.95 -17.26
CA ILE A 91 -0.44 -4.27 -17.33
C ILE A 91 -1.49 -5.38 -17.30
N ILE A 92 -2.32 -5.46 -16.26
CA ILE A 92 -3.22 -6.60 -16.05
C ILE A 92 -4.32 -6.67 -17.12
N THR A 93 -4.97 -5.54 -17.40
CA THR A 93 -6.06 -5.43 -18.38
C THR A 93 -5.61 -5.78 -19.80
N PRO A 94 -4.52 -5.19 -20.33
CA PRO A 94 -4.05 -5.57 -21.67
C PRO A 94 -3.59 -7.02 -21.70
N LEU A 95 -2.95 -7.54 -20.64
CA LEU A 95 -2.59 -8.95 -20.58
C LEU A 95 -3.83 -9.86 -20.69
N GLY A 96 -4.91 -9.55 -19.95
CA GLY A 96 -6.18 -10.27 -20.07
C GLY A 96 -6.79 -10.17 -21.47
N PHE A 97 -6.67 -9.00 -22.12
CA PHE A 97 -7.13 -8.82 -23.49
C PHE A 97 -6.31 -9.65 -24.50
N LEU A 98 -4.99 -9.70 -24.34
CA LEU A 98 -4.11 -10.54 -25.15
C LEU A 98 -4.46 -12.02 -24.97
N LEU A 99 -4.59 -12.50 -23.74
CA LEU A 99 -4.98 -13.89 -23.46
C LEU A 99 -6.31 -14.24 -24.12
N ARG A 100 -7.29 -13.34 -24.03
CA ARG A 100 -8.59 -13.50 -24.69
C ARG A 100 -8.47 -13.56 -26.21
N LEU A 101 -7.60 -12.74 -26.81
CA LEU A 101 -7.36 -12.72 -28.26
C LEU A 101 -6.68 -14.02 -28.75
N PHE A 102 -5.76 -14.56 -27.96
CA PHE A 102 -5.12 -15.86 -28.24
C PHE A 102 -6.00 -17.07 -27.86
N GLY A 103 -7.24 -16.83 -27.42
CA GLY A 103 -8.17 -17.90 -27.05
C GLY A 103 -7.84 -18.61 -25.74
N HIS A 104 -6.87 -18.11 -24.97
CA HIS A 104 -6.51 -18.68 -23.68
C HIS A 104 -7.46 -18.14 -22.60
N ASP A 105 -8.18 -19.05 -21.95
CA ASP A 105 -9.12 -18.74 -20.87
C ASP A 105 -8.65 -19.41 -19.56
N PRO A 106 -7.64 -18.85 -18.88
CA PRO A 106 -7.07 -19.47 -17.67
C PRO A 106 -8.04 -19.47 -16.48
N LEU A 107 -9.10 -18.68 -16.55
CA LEU A 107 -10.12 -18.57 -15.51
C LEU A 107 -11.38 -19.39 -15.85
N ASN A 108 -11.37 -20.17 -16.95
CA ASN A 108 -12.52 -20.96 -17.44
C ASN A 108 -13.84 -20.15 -17.43
N LEU A 109 -13.79 -18.86 -17.77
CA LEU A 109 -14.94 -17.97 -17.68
C LEU A 109 -15.97 -18.23 -18.79
N ARG A 110 -15.59 -18.92 -19.86
CA ARG A 110 -16.52 -19.40 -20.89
C ARG A 110 -17.45 -20.46 -20.30
N ARG A 111 -18.64 -20.03 -19.87
CA ARG A 111 -19.73 -20.95 -19.53
C ARG A 111 -20.17 -21.74 -20.77
N GLU A 112 -20.16 -23.06 -20.66
CA GLU A 112 -20.90 -23.91 -21.59
C GLU A 112 -22.40 -23.67 -21.40
N ASN A 113 -23.15 -23.50 -22.49
CA ASN A 113 -24.58 -23.15 -22.50
C ASN A 113 -25.49 -24.17 -21.80
N HIS A 114 -24.95 -25.31 -21.36
CA HIS A 114 -25.68 -26.44 -20.81
C HIS A 114 -25.50 -26.61 -19.29
N VAL A 115 -24.79 -25.71 -18.61
CA VAL A 115 -24.49 -25.83 -17.18
C VAL A 115 -25.25 -24.79 -16.37
N GLN A 116 -26.10 -25.25 -15.43
CA GLN A 116 -26.94 -24.38 -14.59
C GLN A 116 -26.16 -23.63 -13.50
N SER A 117 -24.93 -24.06 -13.19
CA SER A 117 -24.08 -23.43 -12.18
C SER A 117 -22.63 -23.40 -12.63
N ALA A 118 -21.89 -22.37 -12.23
CA ALA A 118 -20.43 -22.28 -12.44
C ALA A 118 -19.64 -23.05 -11.36
N TRP A 119 -20.31 -23.92 -10.59
CA TRP A 119 -19.66 -24.71 -9.57
C TRP A 119 -18.84 -25.81 -10.25
N GLU A 120 -17.54 -25.60 -10.35
CA GLU A 120 -16.59 -26.68 -10.60
C GLU A 120 -16.54 -27.52 -9.32
N GLY A 121 -17.34 -28.59 -9.30
CA GLY A 121 -17.29 -29.55 -8.20
C GLY A 121 -15.86 -30.06 -8.04
N ASN A 122 -15.41 -30.17 -6.79
CA ASN A 122 -14.13 -30.78 -6.44
C ASN A 122 -13.95 -32.03 -7.33
N ALA A 123 -12.78 -32.19 -7.98
CA ALA A 123 -12.46 -33.29 -8.94
C ALA A 123 -12.66 -34.73 -8.39
N CYS A 124 -13.17 -34.81 -7.18
CA CYS A 124 -13.33 -35.92 -6.29
C CYS A 124 -14.73 -36.58 -6.33
N ALA A 125 -15.73 -35.95 -6.94
CA ALA A 125 -17.11 -36.47 -6.99
C ALA A 125 -17.39 -37.45 -8.16
N LYS A 126 -16.42 -37.69 -9.05
CA LYS A 126 -16.56 -38.70 -10.13
C LYS A 126 -15.67 -39.91 -9.83
N GLY A 127 -16.22 -40.89 -9.10
CA GLY A 127 -15.78 -42.29 -9.19
C GLY A 127 -15.21 -42.98 -7.94
N VAL A 128 -15.24 -42.36 -6.76
CA VAL A 128 -14.85 -43.04 -5.50
C VAL A 128 -15.92 -42.72 -4.45
N GLY A 129 -16.45 -43.75 -3.77
CA GLY A 129 -17.58 -43.68 -2.84
C GLY A 129 -17.59 -42.43 -1.95
N ASP A 130 -18.74 -41.79 -1.91
CA ASP A 130 -18.96 -40.36 -1.63
C ASP A 130 -18.77 -39.91 -0.16
N ASP A 131 -18.39 -40.80 0.77
CA ASP A 131 -18.56 -40.57 2.21
C ASP A 131 -17.30 -40.76 3.09
N ASP A 132 -16.08 -40.63 2.55
CA ASP A 132 -14.86 -40.68 3.38
C ASP A 132 -14.34 -39.27 3.77
N PRO A 133 -14.56 -38.82 5.02
CA PRO A 133 -14.10 -37.52 5.50
C PRO A 133 -12.58 -37.42 5.64
N THR A 134 -11.84 -38.53 5.58
CA THR A 134 -10.36 -38.50 5.70
C THR A 134 -9.68 -37.83 4.50
N ARG A 135 -10.42 -37.65 3.40
CA ARG A 135 -9.93 -37.06 2.14
C ARG A 135 -9.54 -35.58 2.26
N TYR A 136 -10.21 -34.81 3.11
CA TYR A 136 -9.89 -33.40 3.34
C TYR A 136 -8.51 -33.20 3.99
N PHE A 137 -8.01 -34.20 4.71
CA PHE A 137 -6.72 -34.13 5.38
C PHE A 137 -5.52 -34.39 4.46
N LYS A 138 -5.74 -34.78 3.20
CA LYS A 138 -4.68 -35.10 2.21
C LYS A 138 -4.42 -33.97 1.21
N GLN A 139 -5.08 -32.82 1.35
CA GLN A 139 -4.96 -31.70 0.42
C GLN A 139 -3.81 -30.73 0.76
N PHE A 140 -3.07 -31.00 1.85
CA PHE A 140 -1.88 -30.25 2.26
C PHE A 140 -0.63 -31.09 2.08
#